data_AF-A0A3B8R928-F1
#
_entry.id   AF-A0A3B8R928-F1
#
_cell.length_a   1.000
_cell.length_b   1.000
_cell.length_c   1.000
_cell.angle_alpha   90.00
_cell.angle_beta   90.00
_cell.angle_gamma   90.00
#
_symmetry.space_group_name_H-M   'P 1'
#
loop_
_entity.id
_entity.type
_entity.pdbx_description
1 polymer ?
#
loop_
_entity_poly.entity_id
_entity_poly.type
_entity_poly.pdbx_seq_one_letter_code
_entity_poly.pdbx_strand_id
1 'polypeptide(L)'
;GTGTPQNRVTESHIFNALAKNFGIRQWPVTAIKAFLGHSLACASGDQIIASLGVWHDGIIPGIKTTRAIAEDVHQSQLDFLLDHREINPSDMQAAFINSKGFGGNNATAAILSPFVTETMLTKRYGLAAMRTYKARQETVAAATKAYDAACIKGETQPIYRFGEAVVEGDALTMTPATISIPGQTHPISLTLNNPYEDMV
;
A
#
# COMPACT_ATOMS: atom_id res chain seq x y z
N GLY A 1 -0.71 -6.20 -15.13
CA GLY A 1 -1.56 -6.49 -16.30
C GLY A 1 -2.13 -5.23 -16.95
N THR A 2 -1.50 -4.69 -18.00
CA THR A 2 -1.92 -3.45 -18.69
C THR A 2 -2.89 -3.65 -19.86
N GLY A 3 -3.30 -4.90 -20.14
CA GLY A 3 -4.20 -5.22 -21.25
C GLY A 3 -3.52 -5.33 -22.63
N THR A 4 -2.18 -5.27 -22.71
CA THR A 4 -1.45 -5.39 -23.98
C THR A 4 -0.91 -6.81 -24.23
N PRO A 5 -0.79 -7.25 -25.50
CA PRO A 5 -0.19 -8.56 -25.83
C PRO A 5 1.25 -8.72 -25.32
N GLN A 6 2.07 -7.68 -25.42
CA GLN A 6 3.45 -7.75 -24.94
C GLN A 6 3.51 -7.90 -23.41
N ASN A 7 2.64 -7.19 -22.67
CA ASN A 7 2.62 -7.27 -21.22
C ASN A 7 2.17 -8.64 -20.72
N ARG A 8 1.13 -9.25 -21.30
CA ARG A 8 0.59 -10.53 -20.81
C ARG A 8 1.62 -11.66 -20.92
N VAL A 9 2.45 -11.67 -21.97
CA VAL A 9 3.54 -12.64 -22.13
C VAL A 9 4.69 -12.34 -21.16
N THR A 10 5.19 -11.10 -21.17
CA THR A 10 6.41 -10.75 -20.41
C THR A 10 6.20 -10.76 -18.89
N GLU A 11 5.09 -10.20 -18.40
CA GLU A 11 4.80 -10.13 -16.96
C GLU A 11 4.47 -11.53 -16.40
N SER A 12 3.69 -12.34 -17.13
CA SER A 12 3.41 -13.72 -16.71
C SER A 12 4.67 -14.57 -16.72
N HIS A 13 5.58 -14.40 -17.70
CA HIS A 13 6.85 -15.10 -17.71
C HIS A 13 7.67 -14.79 -16.46
N ILE A 14 7.83 -13.51 -16.10
CA ILE A 14 8.58 -13.08 -14.91
C ILE A 14 8.02 -13.75 -13.64
N PHE A 15 6.71 -13.63 -13.41
CA PHE A 15 6.11 -14.18 -12.19
C PHE A 15 6.09 -15.71 -12.18
N ASN A 16 5.87 -16.35 -13.32
CA ASN A 16 5.90 -17.81 -13.42
C ASN A 16 7.32 -18.36 -13.19
N ALA A 17 8.36 -17.68 -13.68
CA ALA A 17 9.75 -18.04 -13.41
C ALA A 17 10.13 -17.83 -11.94
N LEU A 18 9.72 -16.71 -11.35
CA LEU A 18 9.89 -16.43 -9.93
C LEU A 18 9.20 -17.51 -9.08
N ALA A 19 7.95 -17.83 -9.39
CA ALA A 19 7.19 -18.85 -8.70
C ALA A 19 7.88 -20.22 -8.74
N LYS A 20 8.39 -20.63 -9.91
CA LYS A 20 9.17 -21.87 -10.05
C LYS A 20 10.42 -21.86 -9.17
N ASN A 21 11.17 -20.75 -9.18
CA ASN A 21 12.42 -20.65 -8.44
C ASN A 21 12.22 -20.70 -6.91
N PHE A 22 11.11 -20.12 -6.43
CA PHE A 22 10.78 -20.09 -5.00
C PHE A 22 9.81 -21.21 -4.57
N GLY A 23 9.48 -22.15 -5.47
CA GLY A 23 8.56 -23.26 -5.16
C GLY A 23 7.11 -22.86 -4.90
N ILE A 24 6.70 -21.66 -5.34
CA ILE A 24 5.32 -21.16 -5.21
C ILE A 24 4.45 -21.86 -6.25
N ARG A 25 3.30 -22.37 -5.83
CA ARG A 25 2.32 -23.08 -6.68
C ARG A 25 0.98 -22.36 -6.64
N GLN A 26 0.25 -22.39 -7.76
CA GLN A 26 -1.11 -21.83 -7.88
C GLN A 26 -1.20 -20.40 -7.35
N TRP A 27 -0.19 -19.57 -7.66
CA TRP A 27 -0.09 -18.22 -7.11
C TRP A 27 -1.24 -17.36 -7.65
N PRO A 28 -2.18 -16.88 -6.80
CA PRO A 28 -3.32 -16.11 -7.29
C PRO A 28 -2.89 -14.80 -7.94
N VAL A 29 -3.40 -14.52 -9.14
CA VAL A 29 -3.14 -13.30 -9.89
C VAL A 29 -4.46 -12.59 -10.22
N THR A 30 -4.56 -11.32 -9.82
CA THR A 30 -5.65 -10.40 -10.18
C THR A 30 -5.11 -9.20 -10.96
N ALA A 31 -5.99 -8.49 -11.67
CA ALA A 31 -5.64 -7.32 -12.47
C ALA A 31 -6.69 -6.20 -12.35
N ILE A 32 -6.46 -5.26 -11.42
CA ILE A 32 -7.38 -4.14 -11.13
C ILE A 32 -7.62 -3.23 -12.32
N LYS A 33 -6.69 -3.18 -13.29
CA LYS A 33 -6.89 -2.45 -14.55
C LYS A 33 -8.06 -2.98 -15.39
N ALA A 34 -8.55 -4.20 -15.12
CA ALA A 34 -9.79 -4.72 -15.70
C ALA A 34 -11.04 -3.95 -15.22
N PHE A 35 -10.98 -3.28 -14.07
CA PHE A 35 -12.08 -2.51 -13.50
C PHE A 35 -11.93 -1.01 -13.76
N LEU A 36 -10.72 -0.47 -13.58
CA LEU A 36 -10.46 0.97 -13.57
C LEU A 36 -9.71 1.49 -14.81
N GLY A 37 -9.25 0.59 -15.68
CA GLY A 37 -8.31 0.96 -16.75
C GLY A 37 -6.91 1.29 -16.21
N HIS A 38 -6.15 2.12 -16.92
CA HIS A 38 -4.80 2.49 -16.53
C HIS A 38 -4.68 3.98 -16.18
N SER A 39 -4.71 4.28 -14.87
CA SER A 39 -4.61 5.63 -14.28
C SER A 39 -3.19 6.23 -14.27
N LEU A 40 -2.30 5.76 -15.14
CA LEU A 40 -0.91 6.22 -15.28
C LEU A 40 -0.15 6.24 -13.94
N ALA A 41 0.15 7.42 -13.41
CA ALA A 41 0.92 7.61 -12.17
C ALA A 41 0.23 6.99 -10.95
N CYS A 42 -1.11 6.97 -10.92
CA CYS A 42 -1.88 6.44 -9.79
C CYS A 42 -2.06 4.91 -9.86
N ALA A 43 -1.59 4.25 -10.93
CA ALA A 43 -1.98 2.87 -11.21
C ALA A 43 -1.50 1.85 -10.16
N SER A 44 -0.35 2.09 -9.51
CA SER A 44 0.07 1.27 -8.38
C SER A 44 -0.68 1.60 -7.10
N GLY A 45 -1.11 2.85 -6.92
CA GLY A 45 -2.03 3.25 -5.84
C GLY A 45 -3.33 2.46 -5.90
N ASP A 46 -3.93 2.34 -7.08
CA ASP A 46 -5.15 1.54 -7.30
C ASP A 46 -4.94 0.06 -6.89
N GLN A 47 -3.78 -0.50 -7.24
CA GLN A 47 -3.41 -1.88 -6.88
C GLN A 47 -3.21 -2.04 -5.37
N ILE A 48 -2.61 -1.05 -4.69
CA ILE A 48 -2.40 -1.05 -3.24
C ILE A 48 -3.75 -0.98 -2.51
N ILE A 49 -4.61 -0.03 -2.87
CA ILE A 49 -5.92 0.14 -2.24
C ILE A 49 -6.79 -1.11 -2.45
N ALA A 50 -6.80 -1.68 -3.65
CA ALA A 50 -7.51 -2.92 -3.89
C ALA A 50 -6.98 -4.07 -3.02
N SER A 51 -5.66 -4.18 -2.82
CA SER A 51 -5.06 -5.21 -1.96
C SER A 51 -5.45 -5.04 -0.49
N LEU A 52 -5.57 -3.79 -0.01
CA LEU A 52 -6.12 -3.50 1.32
C LEU A 52 -7.59 -3.95 1.42
N GLY A 53 -8.39 -3.72 0.38
CA GLY A 53 -9.76 -4.23 0.27
C GLY A 53 -9.83 -5.76 0.32
N VAL A 54 -8.91 -6.47 -0.32
CA VAL A 54 -8.86 -7.95 -0.24
C VAL A 54 -8.70 -8.42 1.21
N TRP A 55 -7.84 -7.80 2.01
CA TRP A 55 -7.69 -8.16 3.42
C TRP A 55 -8.89 -7.75 4.28
N HIS A 56 -9.62 -6.71 3.88
CA HIS A 56 -10.81 -6.27 4.60
C HIS A 56 -12.02 -7.18 4.31
N ASP A 57 -12.26 -7.49 3.03
CA ASP A 57 -13.48 -8.17 2.58
C ASP A 57 -13.29 -9.68 2.37
N GLY A 58 -12.05 -10.18 2.30
CA GLY A 58 -11.76 -11.58 2.02
C GLY A 58 -12.05 -11.99 0.57
N ILE A 59 -12.04 -11.05 -0.37
CA ILE A 59 -12.36 -11.33 -1.79
C ILE A 59 -11.22 -10.84 -2.68
N ILE A 60 -10.58 -11.75 -3.41
CA ILE A 60 -9.67 -11.40 -4.51
C ILE A 60 -10.50 -11.12 -5.77
N PRO A 61 -10.38 -9.93 -6.39
CA PRO A 61 -11.14 -9.62 -7.60
C PRO A 61 -10.77 -10.52 -8.79
N GLY A 62 -11.76 -11.05 -9.51
CA GLY A 62 -11.54 -11.76 -10.78
C GLY A 62 -11.30 -10.80 -11.95
N ILE A 63 -10.59 -11.26 -12.98
CA ILE A 63 -10.35 -10.56 -14.24
C ILE A 63 -11.56 -10.77 -15.16
N LYS A 64 -12.66 -10.09 -14.84
CA LYS A 64 -13.99 -10.30 -15.46
C LYS A 64 -14.14 -9.82 -16.91
N THR A 65 -13.13 -9.13 -17.46
CA THR A 65 -13.17 -8.58 -18.82
C THR A 65 -12.71 -9.57 -19.89
N THR A 66 -12.33 -10.78 -19.51
CA THR A 66 -12.02 -11.88 -20.44
C THR A 66 -12.69 -13.18 -19.99
N ARG A 67 -13.00 -14.05 -20.96
CA ARG A 67 -13.57 -15.38 -20.71
C ARG A 67 -12.52 -16.48 -20.57
N ALA A 68 -11.31 -16.23 -21.04
CA ALA A 68 -10.21 -17.18 -21.03
C ALA A 68 -8.86 -16.46 -20.97
N ILE A 69 -7.86 -17.18 -20.49
CA ILE A 69 -6.47 -16.73 -20.54
C ILE A 69 -5.92 -17.05 -21.93
N ALA A 70 -5.16 -16.13 -22.52
CA ALA A 70 -4.57 -16.32 -23.84
C ALA A 70 -3.48 -17.42 -23.81
N GLU A 71 -3.32 -18.14 -24.92
CA GLU A 71 -2.42 -19.30 -25.02
C GLU A 71 -0.93 -18.98 -24.79
N ASP A 72 -0.53 -17.73 -25.04
CA ASP A 72 0.84 -17.25 -24.88
C ASP A 72 1.19 -16.78 -23.45
N VAL A 73 0.25 -16.89 -22.50
CA VAL A 73 0.46 -16.53 -21.10
C VAL A 73 1.12 -17.69 -20.35
N HIS A 74 2.20 -17.40 -19.64
CA HIS A 74 2.90 -18.39 -18.83
C HIS A 74 2.18 -18.61 -17.49
N GLN A 75 1.51 -19.75 -17.34
CA GLN A 75 0.63 -20.01 -16.18
C GLN A 75 0.93 -21.30 -15.41
N SER A 76 2.06 -21.97 -15.65
CA SER A 76 2.37 -23.26 -14.99
C SER A 76 2.41 -23.22 -13.45
N GLN A 77 2.65 -22.06 -12.86
CA GLN A 77 2.64 -21.83 -11.40
C GLN A 77 1.68 -20.71 -10.97
N LEU A 78 1.00 -20.08 -11.93
CA LEU A 78 0.16 -18.91 -11.68
C LEU A 78 -1.30 -19.27 -11.87
N ASP A 79 -2.14 -18.73 -11.02
CA ASP A 79 -3.58 -18.93 -11.04
C ASP A 79 -4.26 -17.58 -11.34
N PHE A 80 -4.45 -17.31 -12.63
CA PHE A 80 -5.12 -16.09 -13.08
C PHE A 80 -6.62 -16.22 -12.83
N LEU A 81 -7.13 -15.43 -11.88
CA LEU A 81 -8.51 -15.54 -11.42
C LEU A 81 -9.45 -14.93 -12.45
N LEU A 82 -10.25 -15.73 -13.16
CA LEU A 82 -11.34 -15.22 -14.02
C LEU A 82 -12.58 -14.83 -13.20
N ASP A 83 -12.79 -15.52 -12.08
CA ASP A 83 -13.85 -15.26 -11.11
C ASP A 83 -13.32 -14.69 -9.81
N HIS A 84 -14.20 -14.07 -9.03
CA HIS A 84 -13.87 -13.65 -7.67
C HIS A 84 -13.51 -14.87 -6.85
N ARG A 85 -12.49 -14.74 -6.00
CA ARG A 85 -12.10 -15.79 -5.06
C ARG A 85 -12.29 -15.30 -3.64
N GLU A 86 -13.15 -15.97 -2.91
CA GLU A 86 -13.21 -15.83 -1.46
C GLU A 86 -11.99 -16.48 -0.82
N ILE A 87 -11.42 -15.80 0.15
CA ILE A 87 -10.29 -16.23 0.97
C ILE A 87 -10.55 -15.86 2.42
N ASN A 88 -9.90 -16.55 3.34
CA ASN A 88 -9.72 -16.00 4.66
C ASN A 88 -8.56 -14.97 4.61
N PRO A 89 -8.78 -13.69 4.96
CA PRO A 89 -7.74 -12.67 4.93
C PRO A 89 -6.44 -13.04 5.66
N SER A 90 -6.52 -13.84 6.74
CA SER A 90 -5.33 -14.27 7.50
C SER A 90 -4.41 -15.21 6.72
N ASP A 91 -4.94 -15.88 5.70
CA ASP A 91 -4.18 -16.85 4.89
C ASP A 91 -3.33 -16.12 3.84
N MET A 92 -3.72 -14.90 3.45
CA MET A 92 -2.94 -14.05 2.56
C MET A 92 -1.95 -13.19 3.35
N GLN A 93 -0.75 -13.72 3.59
CA GLN A 93 0.27 -13.05 4.41
C GLN A 93 0.82 -11.77 3.77
N ALA A 94 0.93 -11.73 2.44
CA ALA A 94 1.47 -10.59 1.70
C ALA A 94 0.85 -10.47 0.30
N ALA A 95 0.90 -9.27 -0.26
CA ALA A 95 0.57 -8.97 -1.65
C ALA A 95 1.79 -8.39 -2.38
N PHE A 96 1.99 -8.79 -3.63
CA PHE A 96 3.02 -8.24 -4.50
C PHE A 96 2.38 -7.28 -5.50
N ILE A 97 2.72 -5.99 -5.39
CA ILE A 97 2.26 -4.95 -6.29
C ILE A 97 3.32 -4.75 -7.36
N ASN A 98 3.01 -5.17 -8.59
CA ASN A 98 3.91 -5.03 -9.73
C ASN A 98 3.45 -3.92 -10.67
N SER A 99 4.38 -3.05 -11.04
CA SER A 99 4.16 -1.98 -11.99
C SER A 99 5.37 -1.81 -12.92
N LYS A 100 5.07 -1.51 -14.18
CA LYS A 100 6.04 -1.27 -15.26
C LYS A 100 5.56 -0.07 -16.06
N GLY A 101 6.48 0.80 -16.43
CA GLY A 101 6.21 2.02 -17.19
C GLY A 101 7.22 2.24 -18.31
N PHE A 102 6.95 3.24 -19.14
CA PHE A 102 7.87 3.65 -20.20
C PHE A 102 9.22 4.11 -19.65
N GLY A 103 10.25 4.10 -20.51
CA GLY A 103 11.60 4.52 -20.14
C GLY A 103 12.35 3.53 -19.25
N GLY A 104 11.95 2.25 -19.22
CA GLY A 104 12.62 1.23 -18.42
C GLY A 104 12.29 1.30 -16.92
N ASN A 105 11.22 2.00 -16.53
CA ASN A 105 10.80 2.11 -15.14
C ASN A 105 10.07 0.84 -14.70
N ASN A 106 10.59 0.17 -13.67
CA ASN A 106 10.02 -1.05 -13.13
C ASN A 106 10.04 -0.99 -11.60
N ALA A 107 8.95 -1.37 -10.95
CA ALA A 107 8.86 -1.42 -9.50
C ALA A 107 7.99 -2.58 -9.05
N THR A 108 8.44 -3.24 -7.97
CA THR A 108 7.65 -4.23 -7.24
C THR A 108 7.69 -3.90 -5.76
N ALA A 109 6.53 -3.85 -5.12
CA ALA A 109 6.41 -3.71 -3.67
C ALA A 109 5.82 -4.98 -3.07
N ALA A 110 6.40 -5.44 -1.97
CA ALA A 110 5.78 -6.44 -1.11
C ALA A 110 5.06 -5.72 0.03
N ILE A 111 3.76 -5.97 0.19
CA ILE A 111 2.95 -5.40 1.27
C ILE A 111 2.53 -6.53 2.20
N LEU A 112 2.85 -6.38 3.49
CA LEU A 112 2.47 -7.35 4.50
C LEU A 112 1.04 -7.08 4.96
N SER A 113 0.29 -8.16 5.20
CA SER A 113 -1.08 -8.09 5.69
C SER A 113 -1.18 -7.40 7.06
N PRO A 114 -2.37 -6.91 7.44
CA PRO A 114 -2.62 -6.43 8.80
C PRO A 114 -2.27 -7.49 9.86
N PHE A 115 -2.57 -8.77 9.59
CA PHE A 115 -2.29 -9.87 10.51
C PHE A 115 -0.78 -10.08 10.75
N VAL A 116 0.02 -10.09 9.68
CA VAL A 116 1.49 -10.20 9.80
C VAL A 116 2.06 -8.99 10.51
N THR A 117 1.60 -7.80 10.14
CA THR A 117 2.03 -6.53 10.78
C THR A 117 1.73 -6.54 12.28
N GLU A 118 0.53 -6.96 12.69
CA GLU A 118 0.15 -7.06 14.10
C GLU A 118 1.00 -8.10 14.85
N THR A 119 1.33 -9.21 14.21
CA THR A 119 2.24 -10.23 14.76
C THR A 119 3.63 -9.64 15.01
N MET A 120 4.17 -8.89 14.06
CA MET A 120 5.47 -8.22 14.18
C MET A 120 5.47 -7.17 15.30
N LEU A 121 4.42 -6.34 15.39
CA LEU A 121 4.27 -5.36 16.45
C LEU A 121 4.17 -6.02 17.83
N THR A 122 3.36 -7.08 17.93
CA THR A 122 3.22 -7.86 19.18
C THR A 122 4.55 -8.46 19.61
N LYS A 123 5.34 -9.00 18.66
CA LYS A 123 6.66 -9.55 18.95
C LYS A 123 7.64 -8.49 19.46
N ARG A 124 7.61 -7.29 18.87
CA ARG A 124 8.52 -6.19 19.21
C ARG A 124 8.18 -5.50 20.53
N TYR A 125 6.89 -5.25 20.79
CA TYR A 125 6.43 -4.38 21.88
C TYR A 125 5.73 -5.13 23.02
N GLY A 126 5.39 -6.41 22.83
CA GLY A 126 4.74 -7.24 23.83
C GLY A 126 3.23 -6.99 23.98
N LEU A 127 2.55 -7.93 24.63
CA LEU A 127 1.07 -7.95 24.75
C LEU A 127 0.51 -6.76 25.52
N ALA A 128 1.20 -6.27 26.55
CA ALA A 128 0.73 -5.14 27.36
C ALA A 128 0.66 -3.85 26.54
N ALA A 129 1.71 -3.53 25.77
CA ALA A 129 1.72 -2.37 24.89
C ALA A 129 0.65 -2.49 23.79
N MET A 130 0.48 -3.69 23.21
CA MET A 130 -0.54 -3.94 22.20
C MET A 130 -1.97 -3.77 22.73
N ARG A 131 -2.26 -4.17 23.98
CA ARG A 131 -3.55 -3.91 24.62
C ARG A 131 -3.84 -2.42 24.76
N THR A 132 -2.86 -1.65 25.22
CA THR A 132 -2.97 -0.18 25.31
C THR A 132 -3.18 0.45 23.94
N TYR A 133 -2.45 -0.01 22.93
CA TYR A 133 -2.64 0.42 21.54
C TYR A 133 -4.06 0.14 21.03
N LYS A 134 -4.57 -1.08 21.20
CA LYS A 134 -5.92 -1.46 20.77
C LYS A 134 -7.00 -0.63 21.46
N ALA A 135 -6.88 -0.40 22.78
CA ALA A 135 -7.81 0.46 23.50
C ALA A 135 -7.83 1.90 22.96
N ARG A 136 -6.67 2.45 22.56
CA ARG A 136 -6.60 3.77 21.91
C ARG A 136 -7.14 3.75 20.48
N GLN A 137 -6.98 2.63 19.78
CA GLN A 137 -7.44 2.47 18.41
C GLN A 137 -8.98 2.43 18.31
N GLU A 138 -9.70 2.09 19.37
CA GLU A 138 -11.16 2.10 19.41
C GLU A 138 -11.75 3.48 19.06
N THR A 139 -11.19 4.56 19.61
CA THR A 139 -11.66 5.92 19.33
C THR A 139 -11.37 6.33 17.89
N VAL A 140 -10.20 5.94 17.35
CA VAL A 140 -9.85 6.16 15.95
C VAL A 140 -10.80 5.39 15.04
N ALA A 141 -11.10 4.12 15.33
CA ALA A 141 -12.01 3.31 14.56
C ALA A 141 -13.44 3.88 14.55
N ALA A 142 -13.92 4.38 15.70
CA ALA A 142 -15.21 5.06 15.79
C ALA A 142 -15.23 6.35 14.95
N ALA A 143 -14.17 7.16 15.01
CA ALA A 143 -14.05 8.39 14.22
C ALA A 143 -13.99 8.10 12.71
N THR A 144 -13.24 7.08 12.28
CA THR A 144 -13.18 6.65 10.87
C THR A 144 -14.55 6.22 10.35
N LYS A 145 -15.31 5.44 11.13
CA LYS A 145 -16.68 5.03 10.76
C LYS A 145 -17.64 6.22 10.65
N ALA A 146 -17.54 7.17 11.59
CA ALA A 146 -18.37 8.37 11.55
C ALA A 146 -18.05 9.23 10.31
N TYR A 147 -16.78 9.37 9.97
CA TYR A 147 -16.33 10.05 8.77
C TYR A 147 -16.82 9.37 7.49
N ASP A 148 -16.69 8.05 7.38
CA ASP A 148 -17.19 7.27 6.23
C ASP A 148 -18.71 7.45 6.04
N ALA A 149 -19.47 7.36 7.13
CA ALA A 149 -20.91 7.60 7.10
C ALA A 149 -21.28 9.02 6.66
N ALA A 150 -20.50 10.04 7.05
CA ALA A 150 -20.67 11.42 6.59
C ALA A 150 -20.37 11.54 5.09
N CYS A 151 -19.27 10.94 4.62
CA CYS A 151 -18.92 10.91 3.19
C CYS A 151 -20.02 10.27 2.33
N ILE A 152 -20.62 9.16 2.78
CA ILE A 152 -21.74 8.48 2.10
C ILE A 152 -22.96 9.40 1.97
N LYS A 153 -23.20 10.27 2.96
CA LYS A 153 -24.26 11.29 2.92
C LYS A 153 -23.92 12.51 2.07
N GLY A 154 -22.72 12.57 1.49
CA GLY A 154 -22.22 13.72 0.75
C GLY A 154 -21.66 14.85 1.62
N GLU A 155 -21.54 14.63 2.93
CA GLU A 155 -20.97 15.59 3.89
C GLU A 155 -19.44 15.55 3.85
N THR A 156 -18.87 15.74 2.65
CA THR A 156 -17.40 15.76 2.48
C THR A 156 -16.84 17.11 2.91
N GLN A 157 -15.71 17.09 3.63
CA GLN A 157 -15.04 18.29 4.12
C GLN A 157 -13.63 18.37 3.54
N PRO A 158 -13.47 18.70 2.24
CA PRO A 158 -12.15 18.91 1.66
C PRO A 158 -11.42 20.02 2.42
N ILE A 159 -10.19 19.74 2.84
CA ILE A 159 -9.38 20.73 3.56
C ILE A 159 -8.65 21.57 2.51
N TYR A 160 -9.07 22.83 2.34
CA TYR A 160 -8.40 23.82 1.51
C TYR A 160 -8.11 25.07 2.34
N ARG A 161 -6.86 25.22 2.76
CA ARG A 161 -6.40 26.26 3.70
C ARG A 161 -5.45 27.25 3.05
N PHE A 162 -5.88 27.87 1.95
CA PHE A 162 -5.05 28.85 1.25
C PHE A 162 -4.92 30.13 2.07
N GLY A 163 -3.68 30.50 2.42
CA GLY A 163 -3.40 31.72 3.20
C GLY A 163 -3.72 31.62 4.70
N GLU A 164 -4.12 30.46 5.21
CA GLU A 164 -4.29 30.24 6.65
C GLU A 164 -2.99 29.78 7.30
N ALA A 165 -2.75 30.21 8.55
CA ALA A 165 -1.60 29.80 9.37
C ALA A 165 -0.25 29.94 8.65
N VAL A 166 -0.11 30.97 7.81
CA VAL A 166 1.15 31.31 7.14
C VAL A 166 2.16 31.71 8.22
N VAL A 167 3.28 31.00 8.24
CA VAL A 167 4.41 31.33 9.10
C VAL A 167 5.34 32.25 8.31
N GLU A 168 5.45 33.50 8.76
CA GLU A 168 6.40 34.45 8.21
C GLU A 168 7.83 34.11 8.66
N GLY A 169 8.82 34.43 7.83
CA GLY A 169 10.20 34.01 8.06
C GLY A 169 10.82 34.59 9.35
N ASP A 170 10.42 35.80 9.74
CA ASP A 170 10.86 36.47 10.96
C ASP A 170 10.26 35.87 12.24
N ALA A 171 9.19 35.07 12.11
CA ALA A 171 8.56 34.38 13.23
C ALA A 171 9.31 33.09 13.62
N LEU A 172 10.29 32.65 12.81
CA LEU A 172 11.13 31.50 13.13
C LEU A 172 12.18 31.87 14.18
N THR A 173 12.34 31.02 15.19
CA THR A 173 13.47 31.15 16.13
C THR A 173 14.49 30.06 15.85
N MET A 174 15.76 30.45 15.73
CA MET A 174 16.84 29.53 15.40
C MET A 174 17.97 29.63 16.44
N THR A 175 18.54 28.48 16.76
CA THR A 175 19.79 28.34 17.51
C THR A 175 20.72 27.41 16.73
N PRO A 176 22.01 27.29 17.09
CA PRO A 176 22.88 26.27 16.49
C PRO A 176 22.38 24.83 16.65
N ALA A 177 21.47 24.58 17.61
CA ALA A 177 20.96 23.24 17.92
C ALA A 177 19.51 23.01 17.46
N THR A 178 18.73 24.05 17.20
CA THR A 178 17.28 23.90 16.95
C THR A 178 16.71 24.97 16.03
N ILE A 179 15.62 24.60 15.34
CA ILE A 179 14.71 25.52 14.66
C ILE A 179 13.32 25.34 15.27
N SER A 180 12.72 26.40 15.80
CA SER A 180 11.33 26.38 16.27
C SER A 180 10.43 27.12 15.29
N ILE A 181 9.34 26.46 14.91
CA ILE A 181 8.34 26.97 13.97
C ILE A 181 7.07 27.28 14.77
N PRO A 182 6.52 28.51 14.72
CA PRO A 182 5.24 28.83 15.33
C PRO A 182 4.14 27.84 14.94
N GLY A 183 3.33 27.41 15.92
CA GLY A 183 2.27 26.43 15.71
C GLY A 183 2.72 24.97 15.72
N GLN A 184 4.02 24.69 15.74
CA GLN A 184 4.54 23.32 15.92
C GLN A 184 4.96 23.11 17.38
N THR A 185 4.52 22.01 17.99
CA THR A 185 4.83 21.70 19.39
C THR A 185 6.29 21.29 19.59
N HIS A 186 6.92 20.69 18.58
CA HIS A 186 8.27 20.15 18.67
C HIS A 186 9.22 20.95 17.78
N PRO A 187 10.33 21.48 18.31
CA PRO A 187 11.36 22.09 17.48
C PRO A 187 12.07 21.03 16.63
N ILE A 188 12.60 21.45 15.48
CA ILE A 188 13.46 20.64 14.63
C ILE A 188 14.86 20.63 15.25
N SER A 189 15.37 19.46 15.60
CA SER A 189 16.74 19.30 16.09
C SER A 189 17.74 19.40 14.94
N LEU A 190 18.78 20.21 15.13
CA LEU A 190 19.99 20.27 14.29
C LEU A 190 21.14 19.46 14.89
N THR A 191 20.98 18.92 16.10
CA THR A 191 21.89 17.92 16.65
C THR A 191 21.61 16.59 15.97
N LEU A 192 22.47 16.24 15.03
CA LEU A 192 22.41 15.00 14.26
C LEU A 192 23.60 14.11 14.65
N ASN A 193 23.37 12.80 14.66
CA ASN A 193 24.47 11.85 14.73
C ASN A 193 25.24 11.91 13.42
N ASN A 194 26.55 12.15 13.48
CA ASN A 194 27.40 12.16 12.29
C ASN A 194 27.63 10.70 11.84
N PRO A 195 27.17 10.29 10.64
CA PRO A 195 27.44 8.94 10.16
C PRO A 195 28.91 8.69 9.81
N TYR A 196 29.76 9.72 9.86
CA TYR A 196 31.19 9.71 9.57
C TYR A 196 32.03 10.07 10.80
N GLU A 197 31.61 9.67 12.00
CA GLU A 197 32.40 9.86 13.23
C GLU A 197 33.81 9.26 13.10
N ASP A 198 33.98 8.23 12.28
CA ASP A 198 35.27 7.61 11.97
C ASP A 198 36.15 8.44 11.00
N MET A 199 35.61 9.52 10.44
CA MET A 199 36.28 10.37 9.44
C MET A 199 36.50 11.82 9.91
N VAL A 200 36.21 12.17 11.17
CA VAL A 200 36.40 13.52 11.74
C VAL A 200 37.17 13.53 13.05
#